data_AF-A0A401IBY7-F1
#
_entry.id   AF-A0A401IBY7-F1
#
_cell.length_a   1.000
_cell.length_b   1.000
_cell.length_c   1.000
_cell.angle_alpha   90.00
_cell.angle_beta   90.00
_cell.angle_gamma   90.00
#
_symmetry.space_group_name_H-M   'P 1'
#
loop_
_entity.id
_entity.type
_entity.pdbx_description
1 polymer ?
#
loop_
_entity_poly.entity_id
_entity_poly.type
_entity_poly.pdbx_seq_one_letter_code
_entity_poly.pdbx_strand_id
1 'polypeptide(L)'
;MAGDEIIFGTSGSDNLDGGSGNDIIDGLEGNDVLDGGEDNDILRGGSGNDTLTGGTGSDSFAFGSPTEGVDTIEDFESSEGDRIVVSAAGFGGGLTPDATLPESEFVLGTSAADSDDRFIYDPGTGNLFFDPDGTGDAPQQQIATLTGAPSLSASDIFVSGSSTTPTIKITDPATDVTATEVTIEWNAFDVDSEATISLFYDTDNQGFDGVLIVDGIAETDGQGSFIWNTENVPQEDYFIYAKIVDEKNVPLFSYSKGQIRLKPAEEADLSVTQTASATSVGLGETFTYTIQVTNNGSVTSKGVTLVETLPEPVTFVSASLTPFQQTDNTFTFDIGDLGAGESQTVEISVIAPTLLTGSITSSTSVSSQTNDPDTTNNLASLSTEVTAPELPDLAITRTDSSGAVNLKTPYSYTLTVTNNGSVAATEVVLTERLPSTVDVISATTNIPGLQPNPVDIIGNGYSNCNIGNYPS
;
A
#
# COMPACT_ATOMS: atom_id res chain seq x y z
N MET A 1 -13.09 -26.96 21.48
CA MET A 1 -12.88 -26.22 22.73
C MET A 1 -14.16 -26.28 23.53
N ALA A 2 -15.24 -25.60 23.16
CA ALA A 2 -16.60 -26.03 23.56
C ALA A 2 -17.64 -25.44 22.60
N GLY A 3 -18.26 -26.32 21.80
CA GLY A 3 -19.26 -26.00 20.77
C GLY A 3 -18.67 -26.07 19.37
N ASP A 4 -19.51 -26.22 18.34
CA ASP A 4 -19.07 -26.34 16.94
C ASP A 4 -18.00 -25.30 16.52
N GLU A 5 -16.88 -25.76 15.99
CA GLU A 5 -15.72 -24.99 15.57
C GLU A 5 -15.40 -25.16 14.06
N ILE A 6 -14.78 -24.14 13.46
CA ILE A 6 -14.20 -24.20 12.11
C ILE A 6 -12.74 -23.78 12.25
N ILE A 7 -11.85 -24.66 11.84
CA ILE A 7 -10.42 -24.56 12.04
C ILE A 7 -9.74 -24.71 10.68
N PHE A 8 -8.87 -23.76 10.35
CA PHE A 8 -8.02 -23.82 9.17
C PHE A 8 -6.56 -23.87 9.60
N GLY A 9 -5.80 -24.72 8.92
CA GLY A 9 -4.34 -24.71 8.97
C GLY A 9 -3.77 -23.53 8.20
N THR A 10 -2.48 -23.63 7.92
CA THR A 10 -1.68 -22.67 7.19
C THR A 10 -1.13 -23.33 5.93
N SER A 11 -0.08 -22.77 5.32
CA SER A 11 0.65 -23.46 4.26
C SER A 11 1.81 -24.33 4.80
N GLY A 12 1.82 -24.60 6.09
CA GLY A 12 2.87 -25.34 6.79
C GLY A 12 2.28 -26.53 7.53
N SER A 13 3.13 -27.30 8.23
CA SER A 13 2.64 -28.38 9.08
C SER A 13 1.97 -27.84 10.34
N ASP A 14 0.70 -28.16 10.50
CA ASP A 14 -0.16 -27.71 11.60
C ASP A 14 -0.60 -28.84 12.53
N ASN A 15 -1.05 -28.46 13.72
CA ASN A 15 -1.65 -29.36 14.71
C ASN A 15 -2.97 -28.74 15.19
N LEU A 16 -4.07 -29.30 14.74
CA LEU A 16 -5.41 -28.75 14.81
C LEU A 16 -6.29 -29.68 15.65
N ASP A 17 -7.02 -29.11 16.61
CA ASP A 17 -7.83 -29.83 17.61
C ASP A 17 -9.19 -29.11 17.69
N GLY A 18 -10.24 -29.79 17.24
CA GLY A 18 -11.64 -29.35 17.30
C GLY A 18 -12.10 -29.36 18.75
N GLY A 19 -12.25 -30.54 19.32
CA GLY A 19 -12.41 -30.77 20.75
C GLY A 19 -13.80 -31.27 21.09
N SER A 20 -14.82 -30.43 21.09
CA SER A 20 -16.18 -30.90 21.40
C SER A 20 -17.19 -30.04 20.66
N GLY A 21 -18.10 -30.66 19.92
CA GLY A 21 -18.96 -29.97 18.98
C GLY A 21 -18.82 -30.60 17.61
N ASN A 22 -19.70 -30.25 16.67
CA ASN A 22 -19.55 -30.74 15.29
C ASN A 22 -18.61 -29.79 14.55
N ASP A 23 -17.35 -30.17 14.46
CA ASP A 23 -16.24 -29.33 14.05
C ASP A 23 -15.88 -29.55 12.58
N ILE A 24 -15.19 -28.56 12.01
CA ILE A 24 -14.57 -28.67 10.69
C ILE A 24 -13.13 -28.28 10.79
N ILE A 25 -12.29 -29.10 10.19
CA ILE A 25 -10.85 -28.89 10.22
C ILE A 25 -10.31 -29.08 8.80
N ASP A 26 -9.74 -28.02 8.21
CA ASP A 26 -9.07 -28.05 6.90
C ASP A 26 -7.60 -27.66 7.06
N GLY A 27 -6.68 -28.62 6.88
CA GLY A 27 -5.23 -28.45 7.06
C GLY A 27 -4.56 -27.57 5.99
N LEU A 28 -5.19 -27.44 4.82
CA LEU A 28 -4.69 -26.69 3.65
C LEU A 28 -3.43 -27.28 2.99
N GLU A 29 -2.25 -26.69 3.14
CA GLU A 29 -1.00 -27.25 2.60
C GLU A 29 -0.08 -27.57 3.77
N GLY A 30 0.51 -28.76 3.84
CA GLY A 30 1.27 -29.10 5.02
C GLY A 30 1.62 -30.56 5.12
N ASN A 31 2.00 -31.00 6.31
CA ASN A 31 1.75 -32.38 6.73
C ASN A 31 1.15 -32.17 8.11
N ASP A 32 -0.15 -32.33 8.20
CA ASP A 32 -0.93 -31.80 9.29
C ASP A 32 -1.39 -32.91 10.22
N VAL A 33 -1.67 -32.54 11.46
CA VAL A 33 -2.31 -33.41 12.45
C VAL A 33 -3.65 -32.78 12.79
N LEU A 34 -4.73 -33.47 12.47
CA LEU A 34 -6.11 -33.02 12.70
C LEU A 34 -6.79 -34.01 13.67
N ASP A 35 -7.37 -33.47 14.74
CA ASP A 35 -8.15 -34.20 15.74
C ASP A 35 -9.54 -33.55 15.85
N GLY A 36 -10.60 -34.26 15.46
CA GLY A 36 -11.98 -33.80 15.51
C GLY A 36 -12.49 -33.68 16.95
N GLY A 37 -12.43 -34.78 17.70
CA GLY A 37 -12.71 -34.80 19.13
C GLY A 37 -14.04 -35.48 19.45
N GLU A 38 -14.95 -34.78 20.14
CA GLU A 38 -16.29 -35.28 20.46
C GLU A 38 -17.34 -34.72 19.50
N ASP A 39 -18.31 -35.56 19.10
CA ASP A 39 -19.41 -35.27 18.17
C ASP A 39 -19.00 -35.46 16.69
N ASN A 40 -19.77 -34.97 15.71
CA ASN A 40 -19.61 -35.39 14.30
C ASN A 40 -18.80 -34.36 13.52
N ASP A 41 -17.61 -34.74 13.09
CA ASP A 41 -16.63 -33.81 12.54
C ASP A 41 -16.41 -33.98 11.04
N ILE A 42 -15.88 -32.93 10.40
CA ILE A 42 -15.44 -32.94 9.00
C ILE A 42 -13.95 -32.60 8.96
N LEU A 43 -13.13 -33.56 8.57
CA LEU A 43 -11.69 -33.41 8.49
C LEU A 43 -11.21 -33.46 7.04
N ARG A 44 -10.47 -32.45 6.60
CA ARG A 44 -9.77 -32.39 5.33
C ARG A 44 -8.30 -32.09 5.58
N GLY A 45 -7.40 -33.04 5.27
CA GLY A 45 -5.96 -32.80 5.37
C GLY A 45 -5.48 -31.72 4.40
N GLY A 46 -5.85 -31.87 3.13
CA GLY A 46 -5.44 -30.96 2.07
C GLY A 46 -4.21 -31.50 1.35
N SER A 47 -3.28 -30.65 0.95
CA SER A 47 -2.08 -31.06 0.25
C SER A 47 -0.98 -31.49 1.22
N GLY A 48 -0.48 -32.72 1.06
CA GLY A 48 0.60 -33.32 1.83
C GLY A 48 0.18 -34.63 2.46
N ASN A 49 0.98 -35.16 3.39
CA ASN A 49 0.63 -36.43 4.05
C ASN A 49 0.15 -36.14 5.45
N ASP A 50 -1.16 -36.17 5.64
CA ASP A 50 -1.80 -35.70 6.86
C ASP A 50 -2.15 -36.88 7.79
N THR A 51 -2.34 -36.58 9.07
CA THR A 51 -2.77 -37.51 10.11
C THR A 51 -4.12 -37.03 10.64
N LEU A 52 -5.17 -37.81 10.42
CA LEU A 52 -6.56 -37.45 10.71
C LEU A 52 -7.13 -38.38 11.77
N THR A 53 -7.67 -37.82 12.85
CA THR A 53 -8.36 -38.52 13.94
C THR A 53 -9.76 -37.95 14.03
N GLY A 54 -10.79 -38.76 13.80
CA GLY A 54 -12.19 -38.31 13.91
C GLY A 54 -12.56 -38.09 15.38
N GLY A 55 -12.22 -39.05 16.23
CA GLY A 55 -12.58 -39.05 17.63
C GLY A 55 -13.82 -39.90 17.90
N THR A 56 -14.82 -39.35 18.58
CA THR A 56 -16.08 -40.06 18.85
C THR A 56 -17.23 -39.39 18.11
N GLY A 57 -17.95 -40.13 17.28
CA GLY A 57 -19.02 -39.54 16.48
C GLY A 57 -19.12 -40.19 15.11
N SER A 58 -19.88 -39.56 14.22
CA SER A 58 -19.99 -39.98 12.82
C SER A 58 -19.19 -39.00 11.98
N ASP A 59 -17.92 -39.33 11.72
CA ASP A 59 -16.97 -38.38 11.16
C ASP A 59 -16.82 -38.50 9.64
N SER A 60 -16.43 -37.40 9.01
CA SER A 60 -16.28 -37.31 7.56
C SER A 60 -14.85 -36.93 7.19
N PHE A 61 -14.11 -37.89 6.61
CA PHE A 61 -12.75 -37.68 6.11
C PHE A 61 -12.79 -37.32 4.61
N ALA A 62 -12.51 -36.05 4.28
CA ALA A 62 -12.74 -35.48 2.97
C ALA A 62 -11.48 -35.38 2.11
N PHE A 63 -11.58 -35.84 0.86
CA PHE A 63 -10.54 -35.80 -0.17
C PHE A 63 -11.04 -35.06 -1.40
N GLY A 64 -10.35 -33.99 -1.77
CA GLY A 64 -10.62 -33.19 -2.96
C GLY A 64 -10.04 -33.79 -4.22
N SER A 65 -8.92 -34.51 -4.16
CA SER A 65 -8.25 -35.11 -5.32
C SER A 65 -7.41 -36.32 -4.91
N PRO A 66 -7.20 -37.32 -5.80
CA PRO A 66 -6.28 -38.42 -5.51
C PRO A 66 -4.80 -37.99 -5.44
N THR A 67 -4.49 -36.72 -5.75
CA THR A 67 -3.11 -36.19 -5.77
C THR A 67 -2.81 -35.23 -4.62
N GLU A 68 -3.71 -35.10 -3.65
CA GLU A 68 -3.55 -34.24 -2.48
C GLU A 68 -2.46 -34.80 -1.54
N GLY A 69 -2.30 -36.11 -1.47
CA GLY A 69 -1.18 -36.79 -0.83
C GLY A 69 -1.59 -38.18 -0.37
N VAL A 70 -0.88 -38.75 0.61
CA VAL A 70 -1.24 -40.04 1.21
C VAL A 70 -1.45 -39.85 2.70
N ASP A 71 -2.73 -39.74 3.07
CA ASP A 71 -3.11 -39.45 4.45
C ASP A 71 -3.19 -40.71 5.31
N THR A 72 -3.12 -40.52 6.62
CA THR A 72 -3.32 -41.57 7.62
C THR A 72 -4.57 -41.24 8.43
N ILE A 73 -5.59 -42.08 8.35
CA ILE A 73 -6.78 -41.99 9.22
C ILE A 73 -6.53 -42.93 10.41
N GLU A 74 -6.49 -42.39 11.63
CA GLU A 74 -6.02 -43.13 12.81
C GLU A 74 -7.09 -44.05 13.44
N ASP A 75 -8.37 -43.70 13.32
CA ASP A 75 -9.43 -44.28 14.15
C ASP A 75 -10.76 -44.60 13.44
N PHE A 76 -10.76 -44.63 12.09
CA PHE A 76 -11.96 -44.90 11.29
C PHE A 76 -12.82 -46.08 11.80
N GLU A 77 -14.09 -45.80 12.13
CA GLU A 77 -15.06 -46.75 12.67
C GLU A 77 -16.44 -46.63 11.97
N SER A 78 -16.65 -47.50 10.97
CA SER A 78 -17.92 -47.60 10.23
C SER A 78 -19.16 -47.83 11.14
N SER A 79 -19.00 -48.44 12.32
CA SER A 79 -20.12 -48.64 13.23
C SER A 79 -20.56 -47.39 14.01
N GLU A 80 -19.71 -46.36 14.10
CA GLU A 80 -20.06 -45.05 14.64
C GLU A 80 -20.66 -44.12 13.57
N GLY A 81 -20.42 -44.44 12.29
CA GLY A 81 -20.98 -43.74 11.13
C GLY A 81 -19.93 -43.01 10.32
N ASP A 82 -18.65 -43.29 10.56
CA ASP A 82 -17.56 -42.68 9.81
C ASP A 82 -17.64 -42.97 8.32
N ARG A 83 -17.25 -41.97 7.54
CA ARG A 83 -17.26 -42.06 6.08
C ARG A 83 -16.08 -41.35 5.46
N ILE A 84 -15.70 -41.87 4.30
CA ILE A 84 -14.74 -41.24 3.40
C ILE A 84 -15.54 -40.45 2.36
N VAL A 85 -15.23 -39.16 2.22
CA VAL A 85 -15.90 -38.27 1.28
C VAL A 85 -14.93 -37.92 0.16
N VAL A 86 -15.29 -38.18 -1.09
CA VAL A 86 -14.41 -37.94 -2.26
C VAL A 86 -15.08 -37.03 -3.28
N SER A 87 -14.34 -36.08 -3.84
CA SER A 87 -14.87 -35.21 -4.91
C SER A 87 -14.93 -35.91 -6.26
N ALA A 88 -16.13 -36.10 -6.83
CA ALA A 88 -16.33 -36.59 -8.20
C ALA A 88 -15.57 -35.75 -9.24
N ALA A 89 -15.51 -34.42 -9.04
CA ALA A 89 -14.83 -33.52 -9.95
C ALA A 89 -13.31 -33.67 -9.88
N GLY A 90 -12.75 -33.81 -8.67
CA GLY A 90 -11.31 -33.95 -8.50
C GLY A 90 -10.80 -35.36 -8.78
N PHE A 91 -11.58 -36.40 -8.48
CA PHE A 91 -11.24 -37.80 -8.78
C PHE A 91 -11.52 -38.18 -10.23
N GLY A 92 -12.60 -37.66 -10.83
CA GLY A 92 -13.00 -38.02 -12.19
C GLY A 92 -13.49 -39.48 -12.29
N GLY A 93 -13.03 -40.22 -13.29
CA GLY A 93 -13.31 -41.67 -13.43
C GLY A 93 -14.76 -42.06 -13.72
N GLY A 94 -15.66 -41.08 -13.95
CA GLY A 94 -17.07 -41.35 -14.16
C GLY A 94 -17.85 -41.67 -12.88
N LEU A 95 -17.28 -41.32 -11.71
CA LEU A 95 -17.97 -41.44 -10.43
C LEU A 95 -19.32 -40.72 -10.49
N THR A 96 -20.37 -41.37 -9.99
CA THR A 96 -21.69 -40.76 -9.91
C THR A 96 -21.69 -39.75 -8.76
N PRO A 97 -21.85 -38.45 -9.03
CA PRO A 97 -21.89 -37.44 -7.97
C PRO A 97 -23.10 -37.64 -7.06
N ASP A 98 -22.97 -37.15 -5.83
CA ASP A 98 -24.08 -36.97 -4.88
C ASP A 98 -24.68 -38.30 -4.40
N ALA A 99 -23.84 -39.34 -4.32
CA ALA A 99 -24.28 -40.69 -4.03
C ALA A 99 -23.26 -41.47 -3.20
N THR A 100 -23.76 -42.41 -2.43
CA THR A 100 -22.95 -43.51 -1.90
C THR A 100 -22.33 -44.30 -3.05
N LEU A 101 -21.07 -44.68 -2.92
CA LEU A 101 -20.35 -45.43 -3.94
C LEU A 101 -21.07 -46.76 -4.23
N PRO A 102 -21.33 -47.11 -5.51
CA PRO A 102 -21.91 -48.41 -5.86
C PRO A 102 -20.98 -49.56 -5.48
N GLU A 103 -21.53 -50.70 -5.06
CA GLU A 103 -20.74 -51.91 -4.78
C GLU A 103 -19.91 -52.39 -5.98
N SER A 104 -20.34 -52.07 -7.21
CA SER A 104 -19.59 -52.40 -8.43
C SER A 104 -18.37 -51.52 -8.68
N GLU A 105 -18.20 -50.42 -7.92
CA GLU A 105 -17.05 -49.51 -8.04
C GLU A 105 -16.06 -49.68 -6.89
N PHE A 106 -16.25 -50.68 -6.03
CA PHE A 106 -15.43 -50.95 -4.85
C PHE A 106 -15.01 -52.42 -4.79
N VAL A 107 -13.73 -52.66 -4.53
CA VAL A 107 -13.20 -54.02 -4.35
C VAL A 107 -12.27 -54.12 -3.16
N LEU A 108 -12.37 -55.24 -2.44
CA LEU A 108 -11.42 -55.64 -1.41
C LEU A 108 -10.25 -56.39 -2.05
N GLY A 109 -9.03 -55.92 -1.82
CA GLY A 109 -7.82 -56.55 -2.34
C GLY A 109 -6.69 -55.55 -2.57
N THR A 110 -5.76 -55.92 -3.47
CA THR A 110 -4.58 -55.12 -3.80
C THR A 110 -4.56 -54.64 -5.25
N SER A 111 -5.62 -54.92 -6.01
CA SER A 111 -5.77 -54.54 -7.41
C SER A 111 -7.25 -54.55 -7.82
N ALA A 112 -7.59 -53.80 -8.85
CA ALA A 112 -8.91 -53.84 -9.49
C ALA A 112 -9.18 -55.26 -10.01
N ALA A 113 -10.42 -55.74 -9.88
CA ALA A 113 -10.88 -57.03 -10.35
C ALA A 113 -11.59 -56.94 -11.71
N ASP A 114 -12.28 -55.83 -11.98
CA ASP A 114 -12.88 -55.50 -13.27
C ASP A 114 -12.83 -53.98 -13.56
N SER A 115 -13.24 -53.59 -14.78
CA SER A 115 -13.11 -52.22 -15.28
C SER A 115 -13.97 -51.17 -14.56
N ASP A 116 -14.87 -51.59 -13.66
CA ASP A 116 -15.75 -50.68 -12.92
C ASP A 116 -15.18 -50.34 -11.54
N ASP A 117 -14.21 -51.11 -11.02
CA ASP A 117 -13.58 -50.88 -9.72
C ASP A 117 -12.80 -49.56 -9.66
N ARG A 118 -13.33 -48.57 -8.95
CA ARG A 118 -12.69 -47.26 -8.75
C ARG A 118 -11.90 -47.19 -7.46
N PHE A 119 -12.40 -47.83 -6.41
CA PHE A 119 -11.77 -47.85 -5.09
C PHE A 119 -11.36 -49.27 -4.71
N ILE A 120 -10.10 -49.41 -4.31
CA ILE A 120 -9.49 -50.68 -3.91
C ILE A 120 -9.01 -50.53 -2.47
N TYR A 121 -9.52 -51.36 -1.58
CA TYR A 121 -9.10 -51.36 -0.18
C TYR A 121 -8.38 -52.67 0.18
N ASP A 122 -7.15 -52.56 0.68
CA ASP A 122 -6.38 -53.71 1.18
C ASP A 122 -6.67 -53.94 2.67
N PRO A 123 -7.49 -54.93 3.05
CA PRO A 123 -7.79 -55.21 4.46
C PRO A 123 -6.59 -55.81 5.22
N GLY A 124 -5.49 -56.14 4.54
CA GLY A 124 -4.25 -56.59 5.17
C GLY A 124 -3.37 -55.45 5.67
N THR A 125 -3.45 -54.26 5.05
CA THR A 125 -2.61 -53.11 5.39
C THR A 125 -3.39 -51.86 5.76
N GLY A 126 -4.67 -51.77 5.41
CA GLY A 126 -5.50 -50.57 5.55
C GLY A 126 -5.33 -49.57 4.41
N ASN A 127 -4.60 -49.92 3.34
CA ASN A 127 -4.36 -48.97 2.25
C ASN A 127 -5.60 -48.84 1.38
N LEU A 128 -5.99 -47.59 1.10
CA LEU A 128 -7.04 -47.24 0.15
C LEU A 128 -6.43 -46.64 -1.11
N PHE A 129 -6.79 -47.20 -2.26
CA PHE A 129 -6.34 -46.77 -3.56
C PHE A 129 -7.51 -46.33 -4.44
N PHE A 130 -7.22 -45.37 -5.32
CA PHE A 130 -8.09 -44.95 -6.40
C PHE A 130 -7.52 -45.37 -7.76
N ASP A 131 -8.37 -45.94 -8.60
CA ASP A 131 -8.08 -46.31 -9.99
C ASP A 131 -9.00 -45.51 -10.94
N PRO A 132 -8.48 -44.48 -11.62
CA PRO A 132 -9.30 -43.61 -12.48
C PRO A 132 -9.90 -44.32 -13.70
N ASP A 133 -9.28 -45.39 -14.21
CA ASP A 133 -9.77 -46.15 -15.37
C ASP A 133 -10.40 -47.49 -14.98
N GLY A 134 -10.19 -47.91 -13.74
CA GLY A 134 -10.67 -49.14 -13.11
C GLY A 134 -10.12 -50.41 -13.70
N THR A 135 -9.24 -50.37 -14.69
CA THR A 135 -8.77 -51.59 -15.36
C THR A 135 -7.59 -52.24 -14.65
N GLY A 136 -7.02 -51.59 -13.62
CA GLY A 136 -5.82 -52.04 -12.91
C GLY A 136 -4.54 -51.97 -13.75
N ASP A 137 -4.61 -51.45 -14.99
CA ASP A 137 -3.48 -51.29 -15.90
C ASP A 137 -2.75 -49.95 -15.69
N ALA A 138 -3.42 -48.93 -15.13
CA ALA A 138 -2.82 -47.68 -14.67
C ALA A 138 -2.25 -47.82 -13.24
N PRO A 139 -1.26 -47.00 -12.84
CA PRO A 139 -0.80 -46.99 -11.45
C PRO A 139 -1.96 -46.55 -10.56
N GLN A 140 -2.44 -47.47 -9.74
CA GLN A 140 -3.41 -47.17 -8.68
C GLN A 140 -2.78 -46.14 -7.74
N GLN A 141 -3.49 -45.05 -7.52
CA GLN A 141 -3.01 -43.96 -6.68
C GLN A 141 -3.45 -44.24 -5.25
N GLN A 142 -2.50 -44.43 -4.34
CA GLN A 142 -2.85 -44.49 -2.92
C GLN A 142 -3.32 -43.10 -2.48
N ILE A 143 -4.45 -43.05 -1.78
CA ILE A 143 -5.02 -41.80 -1.26
C ILE A 143 -4.98 -41.75 0.27
N ALA A 144 -5.09 -42.92 0.93
CA ALA A 144 -5.09 -42.99 2.38
C ALA A 144 -4.57 -44.33 2.91
N THR A 145 -4.25 -44.34 4.20
CA THR A 145 -4.02 -45.53 5.03
C THR A 145 -4.93 -45.45 6.24
N LEU A 146 -5.83 -46.41 6.41
CA LEU A 146 -6.68 -46.53 7.60
C LEU A 146 -5.97 -47.42 8.63
N THR A 147 -5.58 -46.81 9.75
CA THR A 147 -4.79 -47.47 10.79
C THR A 147 -5.54 -48.64 11.40
N GLY A 148 -4.86 -49.78 11.57
CA GLY A 148 -5.46 -51.01 12.09
C GLY A 148 -6.28 -51.81 11.08
N ALA A 149 -6.40 -51.33 9.83
CA ALA A 149 -7.15 -51.97 8.76
C ALA A 149 -8.61 -52.30 9.16
N PRO A 150 -9.43 -51.29 9.52
CA PRO A 150 -10.83 -51.48 9.88
C PRO A 150 -11.65 -52.04 8.71
N SER A 151 -12.89 -52.48 8.99
CA SER A 151 -13.80 -52.84 7.91
C SER A 151 -14.20 -51.58 7.14
N LEU A 152 -14.02 -51.62 5.83
CA LEU A 152 -14.46 -50.59 4.90
C LEU A 152 -15.24 -51.25 3.76
N SER A 153 -16.31 -50.61 3.34
CA SER A 153 -17.20 -51.04 2.27
C SER A 153 -17.58 -49.87 1.36
N ALA A 154 -18.21 -50.17 0.23
CA ALA A 154 -18.72 -49.15 -0.67
C ALA A 154 -19.70 -48.18 0.03
N SER A 155 -20.46 -48.65 1.03
CA SER A 155 -21.41 -47.79 1.74
C SER A 155 -20.77 -46.73 2.62
N ASP A 156 -19.50 -46.91 2.97
CA ASP A 156 -18.73 -45.98 3.78
C ASP A 156 -18.05 -44.89 2.94
N ILE A 157 -18.13 -44.98 1.60
CA ILE A 157 -17.57 -44.00 0.67
C ILE A 157 -18.72 -43.19 0.06
N PHE A 158 -18.69 -41.88 0.27
CA PHE A 158 -19.61 -40.94 -0.34
C PHE A 158 -18.92 -40.12 -1.43
N VAL A 159 -19.49 -40.10 -2.62
CA VAL A 159 -18.99 -39.31 -3.75
C VAL A 159 -19.72 -37.97 -3.77
N SER A 160 -19.00 -36.87 -3.51
CA SER A 160 -19.52 -35.51 -3.62
C SER A 160 -19.45 -34.97 -5.05
N GLY A 161 -20.49 -34.31 -5.54
CA GLY A 161 -20.57 -33.72 -6.87
C GLY A 161 -20.44 -32.20 -6.91
N SER A 162 -20.62 -31.61 -8.10
CA SER A 162 -20.80 -30.16 -8.25
C SER A 162 -22.18 -29.67 -7.79
N SER A 163 -23.11 -30.57 -7.46
CA SER A 163 -24.41 -30.26 -6.87
C SER A 163 -24.42 -30.42 -5.34
N THR A 164 -23.55 -31.25 -4.75
CA THR A 164 -23.53 -31.49 -3.29
C THR A 164 -22.29 -31.05 -2.55
N THR A 165 -21.22 -30.65 -3.22
CA THR A 165 -20.26 -29.79 -2.52
C THR A 165 -20.97 -28.45 -2.43
N PRO A 166 -21.40 -27.97 -1.24
CA PRO A 166 -21.89 -26.62 -1.18
C PRO A 166 -20.74 -25.76 -1.73
N THR A 167 -21.02 -25.00 -2.78
CA THR A 167 -20.05 -24.10 -3.38
C THR A 167 -20.57 -22.70 -3.22
N ILE A 168 -19.86 -21.88 -2.47
CA ILE A 168 -20.06 -20.44 -2.52
C ILE A 168 -19.28 -19.93 -3.71
N LYS A 169 -19.99 -19.26 -4.61
CA LYS A 169 -19.38 -18.43 -5.62
C LYS A 169 -19.57 -16.98 -5.21
N ILE A 170 -18.46 -16.33 -4.92
CA ILE A 170 -18.41 -14.87 -4.83
C ILE A 170 -18.25 -14.38 -6.27
N THR A 171 -19.28 -13.71 -6.78
CA THR A 171 -19.10 -12.95 -8.02
C THR A 171 -18.60 -11.57 -7.60
N ASP A 172 -17.30 -11.32 -7.79
CA ASP A 172 -16.72 -10.00 -7.54
C ASP A 172 -17.59 -8.92 -8.21
N PRO A 173 -17.86 -7.79 -7.54
CA PRO A 173 -18.27 -6.61 -8.28
C PRO A 173 -17.18 -6.37 -9.33
N ALA A 174 -17.58 -6.30 -10.60
CA ALA A 174 -16.65 -6.09 -11.71
C ALA A 174 -15.60 -5.07 -11.30
N THR A 175 -14.32 -5.36 -11.62
CA THR A 175 -13.07 -4.70 -11.17
C THR A 175 -12.99 -3.17 -11.34
N ASP A 176 -14.10 -2.52 -11.68
CA ASP A 176 -14.30 -1.10 -11.80
C ASP A 176 -15.79 -0.75 -11.56
N VAL A 177 -16.24 -0.40 -10.35
CA VAL A 177 -17.48 0.41 -10.13
C VAL A 177 -17.78 0.77 -8.68
N THR A 178 -18.55 1.86 -8.54
CA THR A 178 -19.17 2.50 -7.37
C THR A 178 -20.23 1.65 -6.64
N ALA A 179 -20.09 0.32 -6.60
CA ALA A 179 -21.08 -0.59 -6.04
C ALA A 179 -20.71 -1.01 -4.61
N THR A 180 -21.68 -0.92 -3.69
CA THR A 180 -21.58 -1.34 -2.28
C THR A 180 -22.20 -2.72 -2.04
N GLU A 181 -22.48 -3.45 -3.10
CA GLU A 181 -23.23 -4.70 -3.08
C GLU A 181 -22.37 -5.83 -3.64
N VAL A 182 -22.11 -6.84 -2.82
CA VAL A 182 -21.45 -8.10 -3.23
C VAL A 182 -22.52 -9.17 -3.40
N THR A 183 -22.49 -9.87 -4.54
CA THR A 183 -23.41 -11.00 -4.78
C THR A 183 -22.72 -12.30 -4.39
N ILE A 184 -23.31 -12.99 -3.42
CA ILE A 184 -22.90 -14.31 -2.94
C ILE A 184 -23.92 -15.31 -3.47
N GLU A 185 -23.46 -16.26 -4.28
CA GLU A 185 -24.29 -17.33 -4.84
C GLU A 185 -23.90 -18.66 -4.21
N TRP A 186 -24.87 -19.56 -4.00
CA TRP A 186 -24.61 -20.91 -3.49
C TRP A 186 -25.42 -21.96 -4.23
N ASN A 187 -24.93 -23.20 -4.16
CA ASN A 187 -25.64 -24.41 -4.54
C ASN A 187 -25.72 -25.34 -3.31
N ALA A 188 -26.86 -26.01 -3.08
CA ALA A 188 -27.11 -26.89 -1.95
C ALA A 188 -27.45 -28.34 -2.38
N PHE A 189 -27.39 -29.24 -1.38
CA PHE A 189 -27.27 -30.69 -1.51
C PHE A 189 -28.48 -31.44 -2.13
N ASP A 190 -29.71 -30.89 -2.13
CA ASP A 190 -30.89 -31.61 -2.60
C ASP A 190 -31.98 -30.69 -3.19
N VAL A 191 -32.69 -31.16 -4.22
CA VAL A 191 -33.78 -30.48 -4.94
C VAL A 191 -35.06 -30.32 -4.10
N ASP A 192 -35.12 -30.94 -2.91
CA ASP A 192 -36.25 -30.92 -1.98
C ASP A 192 -35.91 -30.21 -0.62
N SER A 193 -34.76 -29.53 -0.51
CA SER A 193 -34.19 -29.05 0.77
C SER A 193 -34.90 -27.85 1.43
N GLU A 194 -35.31 -27.99 2.70
CA GLU A 194 -35.54 -26.87 3.63
C GLU A 194 -34.22 -26.44 4.33
N ALA A 195 -33.11 -26.31 3.59
CA ALA A 195 -31.81 -25.99 4.18
C ALA A 195 -31.74 -24.52 4.65
N THR A 196 -30.92 -24.26 5.67
CA THR A 196 -30.65 -22.90 6.18
C THR A 196 -29.20 -22.52 6.00
N ILE A 197 -28.95 -21.28 5.60
CA ILE A 197 -27.61 -20.78 5.28
C ILE A 197 -27.26 -19.59 6.16
N SER A 198 -26.09 -19.66 6.78
CA SER A 198 -25.48 -18.58 7.54
C SER A 198 -24.15 -18.19 6.90
N LEU A 199 -23.98 -16.90 6.58
CA LEU A 199 -22.77 -16.37 5.92
C LEU A 199 -21.93 -15.58 6.92
N PHE A 200 -20.60 -15.73 6.84
CA PHE A 200 -19.63 -15.05 7.71
C PHE A 200 -18.48 -14.48 6.86
N TYR A 201 -17.80 -13.44 7.34
CA TYR A 201 -16.52 -12.99 6.78
C TYR A 201 -15.42 -12.91 7.84
N ASP A 202 -14.18 -13.19 7.44
CA ASP A 202 -12.97 -13.02 8.26
C ASP A 202 -11.85 -12.32 7.45
N THR A 203 -11.05 -11.50 8.12
CA THR A 203 -9.87 -10.80 7.58
C THR A 203 -8.58 -11.61 7.58
N ASP A 204 -8.41 -12.60 8.46
CA ASP A 204 -7.09 -13.22 8.69
C ASP A 204 -7.04 -14.76 8.60
N ASN A 205 -8.19 -15.41 8.41
CA ASN A 205 -8.34 -16.85 8.24
C ASN A 205 -7.82 -17.65 9.45
N GLN A 206 -7.95 -17.10 10.67
CA GLN A 206 -7.51 -17.74 11.91
C GLN A 206 -8.66 -18.34 12.75
N GLY A 207 -9.85 -18.51 12.17
CA GLY A 207 -10.98 -19.20 12.78
C GLY A 207 -12.22 -18.30 12.98
N PHE A 208 -13.08 -18.65 13.93
CA PHE A 208 -14.40 -18.03 14.14
C PHE A 208 -14.41 -16.65 14.84
N ASP A 209 -13.39 -15.81 14.66
CA ASP A 209 -13.56 -14.37 14.96
C ASP A 209 -14.29 -13.63 13.82
N GLY A 210 -14.58 -14.35 12.73
CA GLY A 210 -15.37 -13.87 11.61
C GLY A 210 -16.75 -13.31 11.99
N VAL A 211 -17.12 -12.21 11.34
CA VAL A 211 -18.35 -11.47 11.62
C VAL A 211 -19.50 -12.06 10.80
N LEU A 212 -20.61 -12.37 11.48
CA LEU A 212 -21.85 -12.83 10.84
C LEU A 212 -22.39 -11.77 9.86
N ILE A 213 -22.52 -12.16 8.60
CA ILE A 213 -23.14 -11.35 7.54
C ILE A 213 -24.67 -11.46 7.64
N VAL A 214 -25.17 -12.71 7.68
CA VAL A 214 -26.59 -13.05 7.65
C VAL A 214 -26.77 -14.48 8.12
N ASP A 215 -27.87 -14.77 8.79
CA ASP A 215 -28.18 -16.07 9.37
C ASP A 215 -29.54 -16.58 8.91
N GLY A 216 -29.67 -17.90 8.77
CA GLY A 216 -30.94 -18.58 8.54
C GLY A 216 -31.61 -18.27 7.19
N ILE A 217 -30.83 -18.03 6.13
CA ILE A 217 -31.39 -17.88 4.79
C ILE A 217 -31.97 -19.23 4.36
N ALA A 218 -33.28 -19.27 4.14
CA ALA A 218 -33.92 -20.45 3.58
C ALA A 218 -33.46 -20.67 2.13
N GLU A 219 -33.01 -21.89 1.87
CA GLU A 219 -32.72 -22.40 0.55
C GLU A 219 -34.04 -22.64 -0.20
N THR A 220 -34.06 -22.40 -1.51
CA THR A 220 -35.20 -22.76 -2.36
C THR A 220 -34.62 -23.34 -3.64
N ASP A 221 -34.82 -24.65 -3.85
CA ASP A 221 -34.51 -25.40 -5.08
C ASP A 221 -33.04 -25.78 -5.35
N GLY A 222 -32.23 -25.89 -4.30
CA GLY A 222 -30.82 -26.26 -4.36
C GLY A 222 -29.89 -25.11 -4.80
N GLN A 223 -30.39 -23.88 -4.92
CA GLN A 223 -29.66 -22.69 -5.32
C GLN A 223 -30.14 -21.44 -4.59
N GLY A 224 -29.26 -20.47 -4.39
CA GLY A 224 -29.69 -19.16 -3.94
C GLY A 224 -28.64 -18.08 -4.09
N SER A 225 -29.09 -16.86 -3.81
CA SER A 225 -28.28 -15.66 -3.94
C SER A 225 -28.59 -14.69 -2.81
N PHE A 226 -27.55 -14.14 -2.21
CA PHE A 226 -27.62 -13.09 -1.21
C PHE A 226 -26.81 -11.88 -1.69
N ILE A 227 -27.43 -10.71 -1.57
CA ILE A 227 -26.76 -9.44 -1.81
C ILE A 227 -26.35 -8.88 -0.46
N TRP A 228 -25.04 -8.84 -0.24
CA TRP A 228 -24.47 -8.23 0.95
C TRP A 228 -24.18 -6.75 0.70
N ASN A 229 -24.82 -5.87 1.48
CA ASN A 229 -24.42 -4.46 1.54
C ASN A 229 -23.19 -4.32 2.43
N THR A 230 -22.09 -3.89 1.83
CA THR A 230 -20.79 -3.79 2.45
C THR A 230 -20.37 -2.35 2.77
N GLU A 231 -21.31 -1.38 2.77
CA GLU A 231 -21.08 0.05 3.03
C GLU A 231 -20.27 0.37 4.31
N ASN A 232 -20.23 -0.54 5.30
CA ASN A 232 -19.52 -0.36 6.57
C ASN A 232 -18.42 -1.41 6.83
N VAL A 233 -17.92 -2.10 5.80
CA VAL A 233 -16.89 -3.14 5.93
C VAL A 233 -15.50 -2.53 5.63
N PRO A 234 -14.47 -2.76 6.46
CA PRO A 234 -13.11 -2.27 6.21
C PRO A 234 -12.49 -2.76 4.88
N GLN A 235 -11.37 -2.17 4.46
CA GLN A 235 -10.70 -2.50 3.19
C GLN A 235 -9.56 -3.51 3.39
N GLU A 236 -9.87 -4.80 3.36
CA GLU A 236 -8.91 -5.90 3.50
C GLU A 236 -9.21 -7.06 2.52
N ASP A 237 -8.34 -8.06 2.45
CA ASP A 237 -8.69 -9.35 1.84
C ASP A 237 -9.58 -10.13 2.81
N TYR A 238 -10.67 -10.72 2.32
CA TYR A 238 -11.63 -11.42 3.18
C TYR A 238 -11.85 -12.86 2.73
N PHE A 239 -12.08 -13.72 3.71
CA PHE A 239 -12.58 -15.06 3.51
C PHE A 239 -14.07 -15.05 3.82
N ILE A 240 -14.90 -15.58 2.92
CA ILE A 240 -16.34 -15.71 3.14
C ILE A 240 -16.67 -17.19 3.32
N TYR A 241 -17.37 -17.48 4.40
CA TYR A 241 -17.81 -18.82 4.77
C TYR A 241 -19.33 -18.91 4.71
N ALA A 242 -19.85 -20.08 4.35
CA ALA A 242 -21.25 -20.44 4.53
C ALA A 242 -21.33 -21.71 5.37
N LYS A 243 -22.07 -21.61 6.47
CA LYS A 243 -22.65 -22.75 7.17
C LYS A 243 -23.97 -23.07 6.49
N ILE A 244 -24.09 -24.24 5.89
CA ILE A 244 -25.32 -24.75 5.31
C ILE A 244 -25.81 -25.88 6.20
N VAL A 245 -26.94 -25.72 6.84
CA VAL A 245 -27.54 -26.77 7.67
C VAL A 245 -28.64 -27.43 6.86
N ASP A 246 -28.52 -28.73 6.63
CA ASP A 246 -29.55 -29.50 5.92
C ASP A 246 -30.81 -29.71 6.79
N GLU A 247 -31.85 -30.31 6.21
CA GLU A 247 -33.12 -30.61 6.90
C GLU A 247 -32.99 -31.60 8.07
N LYS A 248 -31.89 -32.35 8.15
CA LYS A 248 -31.56 -33.27 9.25
C LYS A 248 -30.68 -32.58 10.31
N ASN A 249 -30.46 -31.28 10.14
CA ASN A 249 -29.62 -30.47 11.00
C ASN A 249 -28.13 -30.87 10.95
N VAL A 250 -27.72 -31.52 9.86
CA VAL A 250 -26.32 -31.87 9.57
C VAL A 250 -25.68 -30.67 8.88
N PRO A 251 -24.57 -30.15 9.44
CA PRO A 251 -23.93 -28.99 8.85
C PRO A 251 -23.01 -29.42 7.69
N LEU A 252 -23.15 -28.73 6.58
CA LEU A 252 -22.32 -28.80 5.38
C LEU A 252 -21.73 -27.41 5.18
N PHE A 253 -20.44 -27.32 4.92
CA PHE A 253 -19.80 -26.02 4.82
C PHE A 253 -19.09 -25.84 3.50
N SER A 254 -19.15 -24.60 3.05
CA SER A 254 -18.46 -24.11 1.87
C SER A 254 -17.71 -22.86 2.24
N TYR A 255 -16.60 -22.62 1.56
CA TYR A 255 -15.89 -21.36 1.67
C TYR A 255 -15.44 -20.90 0.30
N SER A 256 -15.25 -19.59 0.20
CA SER A 256 -14.66 -18.97 -0.98
C SER A 256 -13.81 -17.79 -0.53
N LYS A 257 -12.63 -17.66 -1.12
CA LYS A 257 -11.78 -16.50 -0.91
C LYS A 257 -12.17 -15.42 -1.90
N GLY A 258 -12.48 -14.22 -1.42
CA GLY A 258 -12.84 -13.08 -2.26
C GLY A 258 -12.07 -11.84 -1.85
N GLN A 259 -11.57 -11.09 -2.83
CA GLN A 259 -11.06 -9.75 -2.54
C GLN A 259 -12.24 -8.78 -2.63
N ILE A 260 -12.78 -8.35 -1.49
CA ILE A 260 -13.81 -7.32 -1.47
C ILE A 260 -13.13 -5.97 -1.70
N ARG A 261 -13.08 -5.51 -2.97
CA ARG A 261 -12.72 -4.13 -3.29
C ARG A 261 -13.96 -3.27 -3.37
N LEU A 262 -14.26 -2.58 -2.28
CA LEU A 262 -15.24 -1.50 -2.30
C LEU A 262 -14.49 -0.22 -2.61
N LYS A 263 -15.06 0.58 -3.51
CA LYS A 263 -14.47 1.85 -3.92
C LYS A 263 -14.16 2.71 -2.68
N PRO A 264 -13.09 3.54 -2.75
CA PRO A 264 -12.68 4.38 -1.65
C PRO A 264 -13.88 5.18 -1.17
N ALA A 265 -13.98 5.37 0.15
CA ALA A 265 -15.06 6.13 0.72
C ALA A 265 -15.20 7.48 0.00
N GLU A 266 -16.43 7.98 -0.05
CA GLU A 266 -16.73 9.31 -0.53
C GLU A 266 -16.02 10.34 0.37
N GLU A 267 -14.75 10.59 0.06
CA GLU A 267 -13.81 11.33 0.89
C GLU A 267 -13.38 12.60 0.16
N ALA A 268 -13.24 13.68 0.93
CA ALA A 268 -12.40 14.77 0.48
C ALA A 268 -10.95 14.28 0.56
N ASP A 269 -10.13 14.70 -0.40
CA ASP A 269 -8.68 14.51 -0.35
C ASP A 269 -8.11 15.85 -0.76
N LEU A 270 -7.84 16.69 0.24
CA LEU A 270 -7.26 18.00 0.00
C LEU A 270 -5.76 17.87 -0.14
N SER A 271 -5.19 18.64 -1.05
CA SER A 271 -3.74 18.77 -1.17
C SER A 271 -3.37 20.22 -1.35
N VAL A 272 -2.19 20.58 -0.87
CA VAL A 272 -1.67 21.93 -1.00
C VAL A 272 -0.26 21.91 -1.58
N THR A 273 -0.01 22.83 -2.52
CA THR A 273 1.33 23.04 -3.08
C THR A 273 1.67 24.53 -3.10
N GLN A 274 2.96 24.86 -3.00
CA GLN A 274 3.47 26.22 -3.12
C GLN A 274 4.44 26.30 -4.31
N THR A 275 4.32 27.35 -5.13
CA THR A 275 5.20 27.60 -6.27
C THR A 275 5.76 29.02 -6.21
N ALA A 276 7.08 29.15 -6.07
CA ALA A 276 7.75 30.45 -6.07
C ALA A 276 7.81 31.08 -7.46
N SER A 277 7.68 32.41 -7.54
CA SER A 277 8.00 33.17 -8.77
C SER A 277 9.51 33.21 -9.07
N ALA A 278 10.34 33.08 -8.04
CA ALA A 278 11.80 33.00 -8.14
C ALA A 278 12.37 32.15 -6.99
N THR A 279 13.43 31.38 -7.25
CA THR A 279 14.12 30.57 -6.23
C THR A 279 15.07 31.38 -5.35
N SER A 280 15.42 32.59 -5.78
CA SER A 280 16.27 33.51 -5.04
C SER A 280 15.81 34.96 -5.22
N VAL A 281 15.89 35.75 -4.16
CA VAL A 281 15.48 37.16 -4.13
C VAL A 281 16.53 38.01 -3.42
N GLY A 282 16.67 39.27 -3.81
CA GLY A 282 17.56 40.22 -3.15
C GLY A 282 17.00 40.73 -1.81
N LEU A 283 17.88 41.25 -0.96
CA LEU A 283 17.48 41.92 0.29
C LEU A 283 16.46 43.05 0.02
N GLY A 284 15.33 43.01 0.73
CA GLY A 284 14.27 44.01 0.63
C GLY A 284 13.46 44.00 -0.68
N GLU A 285 13.71 43.04 -1.57
CA GLU A 285 12.92 42.90 -2.80
C GLU A 285 11.52 42.36 -2.51
N THR A 286 10.55 42.81 -3.31
CA THR A 286 9.21 42.23 -3.33
C THR A 286 9.19 41.03 -4.25
N PHE A 287 8.60 39.92 -3.80
CA PHE A 287 8.43 38.72 -4.59
C PHE A 287 7.06 38.09 -4.35
N THR A 288 6.62 37.26 -5.30
CA THR A 288 5.35 36.54 -5.20
C THR A 288 5.54 35.03 -5.21
N TYR A 289 4.54 34.33 -4.70
CA TYR A 289 4.40 32.88 -4.87
C TYR A 289 2.92 32.52 -4.90
N THR A 290 2.61 31.37 -5.50
CA THR A 290 1.24 30.86 -5.58
C THR A 290 1.08 29.67 -4.66
N ILE A 291 -0.04 29.62 -3.95
CA ILE A 291 -0.50 28.48 -3.19
C ILE A 291 -1.67 27.88 -3.96
N GLN A 292 -1.61 26.59 -4.31
CA GLN A 292 -2.71 25.87 -4.94
C GLN A 292 -3.27 24.86 -3.94
N VAL A 293 -4.58 24.95 -3.69
CA VAL A 293 -5.36 23.96 -2.95
C VAL A 293 -6.17 23.17 -3.97
N THR A 294 -6.07 21.85 -3.93
CA THR A 294 -6.79 20.95 -4.83
C THR A 294 -7.56 19.92 -4.00
N ASN A 295 -8.80 19.62 -4.37
CA ASN A 295 -9.52 18.49 -3.85
C ASN A 295 -9.41 17.32 -4.86
N ASN A 296 -8.49 16.40 -4.60
CA ASN A 296 -8.31 15.17 -5.39
C ASN A 296 -9.36 14.10 -5.05
N GLY A 297 -10.18 14.35 -4.03
CA GLY A 297 -11.21 13.44 -3.55
C GLY A 297 -12.41 13.34 -4.48
N SER A 298 -13.31 12.41 -4.15
CA SER A 298 -14.48 12.07 -4.96
C SER A 298 -15.72 12.92 -4.63
N VAL A 299 -15.73 13.62 -3.49
CA VAL A 299 -16.84 14.48 -3.05
C VAL A 299 -16.45 15.95 -2.97
N THR A 300 -17.46 16.82 -2.85
CA THR A 300 -17.21 18.24 -2.56
C THR A 300 -16.75 18.43 -1.12
N SER A 301 -15.54 18.97 -0.94
CA SER A 301 -15.01 19.38 0.37
C SER A 301 -15.66 20.68 0.83
N LYS A 302 -16.26 20.70 2.03
CA LYS A 302 -17.03 21.84 2.55
C LYS A 302 -16.20 22.68 3.50
N GLY A 303 -16.34 24.01 3.41
CA GLY A 303 -15.71 24.96 4.34
C GLY A 303 -14.18 24.84 4.39
N VAL A 304 -13.56 24.74 3.22
CA VAL A 304 -12.10 24.61 3.08
C VAL A 304 -11.42 25.88 3.61
N THR A 305 -10.45 25.68 4.50
CA THR A 305 -9.69 26.75 5.17
C THR A 305 -8.20 26.56 4.90
N LEU A 306 -7.54 27.62 4.44
CA LEU A 306 -6.10 27.67 4.19
C LEU A 306 -5.42 28.52 5.27
N VAL A 307 -4.34 28.02 5.86
CA VAL A 307 -3.50 28.75 6.81
C VAL A 307 -2.10 28.88 6.22
N GLU A 308 -1.62 30.11 6.10
CA GLU A 308 -0.25 30.43 5.66
C GLU A 308 0.52 31.08 6.80
N THR A 309 1.75 30.63 7.05
CA THR A 309 2.65 31.25 8.03
C THR A 309 3.95 31.68 7.36
N LEU A 310 4.25 32.97 7.45
CA LEU A 310 5.47 33.57 6.92
C LEU A 310 6.61 33.52 7.96
N PRO A 311 7.85 33.19 7.56
CA PRO A 311 8.98 33.24 8.46
C PRO A 311 9.35 34.69 8.79
N GLU A 312 9.73 34.98 10.02
CA GLU A 312 10.35 36.27 10.33
C GLU A 312 11.75 36.37 9.68
N PRO A 313 12.20 37.54 9.19
CA PRO A 313 11.53 38.84 9.19
C PRO A 313 10.84 39.19 7.85
N VAL A 314 10.26 38.21 7.14
CA VAL A 314 9.50 38.47 5.90
C VAL A 314 8.27 39.32 6.20
N THR A 315 8.00 40.30 5.33
CA THR A 315 6.85 41.22 5.49
C THR A 315 5.76 40.90 4.48
N PHE A 316 4.53 40.67 4.95
CA PHE A 316 3.36 40.50 4.08
C PHE A 316 2.97 41.80 3.37
N VAL A 317 2.68 41.74 2.07
CA VAL A 317 2.21 42.88 1.28
C VAL A 317 0.74 42.72 0.93
N SER A 318 0.38 41.64 0.24
CA SER A 318 -0.98 41.39 -0.24
C SER A 318 -1.22 39.93 -0.59
N ALA A 319 -2.48 39.55 -0.70
CA ALA A 319 -2.92 38.26 -1.23
C ALA A 319 -4.08 38.44 -2.20
N SER A 320 -4.25 37.52 -3.15
CA SER A 320 -5.40 37.53 -4.09
C SER A 320 -6.74 37.24 -3.40
N LEU A 321 -6.72 36.59 -2.24
CA LEU A 321 -7.85 36.44 -1.32
C LEU A 321 -7.60 37.25 -0.04
N THR A 322 -8.65 37.84 0.52
CA THR A 322 -8.53 38.58 1.79
C THR A 322 -8.56 37.57 2.95
N PRO A 323 -7.54 37.54 3.84
CA PRO A 323 -7.57 36.67 5.00
C PRO A 323 -8.65 37.14 5.98
N PHE A 324 -9.44 36.22 6.50
CA PHE A 324 -10.50 36.56 7.47
C PHE A 324 -9.97 36.58 8.91
N GLN A 325 -8.81 35.96 9.16
CA GLN A 325 -8.08 36.06 10.41
C GLN A 325 -6.57 36.26 10.15
N GLN A 326 -5.94 37.03 11.04
CA GLN A 326 -4.50 37.21 11.07
C GLN A 326 -4.04 37.27 12.53
N THR A 327 -3.04 36.46 12.86
CA THR A 327 -2.35 36.48 14.15
C THR A 327 -0.85 36.47 13.85
N ASP A 328 -0.16 37.56 14.21
CA ASP A 328 1.25 37.78 13.88
C ASP A 328 1.55 37.59 12.37
N ASN A 329 2.42 36.64 12.02
CA ASN A 329 2.80 36.28 10.65
C ASN A 329 1.98 35.09 10.09
N THR A 330 0.88 34.72 10.74
CA THR A 330 -0.04 33.67 10.30
C THR A 330 -1.34 34.26 9.77
N PHE A 331 -1.73 33.85 8.57
CA PHE A 331 -2.88 34.35 7.81
C PHE A 331 -3.82 33.20 7.47
N THR A 332 -5.12 33.37 7.73
CA THR A 332 -6.13 32.35 7.46
C THR A 332 -7.11 32.83 6.40
N PHE A 333 -7.27 32.05 5.33
CA PHE A 333 -8.13 32.33 4.19
C PHE A 333 -9.29 31.33 4.14
N ASP A 334 -10.47 31.84 3.81
CA ASP A 334 -11.64 31.02 3.52
C ASP A 334 -11.65 30.71 2.01
N ILE A 335 -11.55 29.43 1.67
CA ILE A 335 -11.58 28.94 0.28
C ILE A 335 -13.01 28.58 -0.12
N GLY A 336 -13.90 28.30 0.84
CA GLY A 336 -15.28 27.87 0.59
C GLY A 336 -15.39 26.39 0.21
N ASP A 337 -16.36 26.07 -0.65
CA ASP A 337 -16.64 24.68 -1.04
C ASP A 337 -15.80 24.23 -2.24
N LEU A 338 -14.95 23.25 -1.97
CA LEU A 338 -14.02 22.52 -2.82
C LEU A 338 -14.66 21.45 -3.74
N GLY A 339 -15.09 21.69 -4.99
CA GLY A 339 -15.63 20.61 -5.85
C GLY A 339 -14.65 19.43 -6.06
N ALA A 340 -15.13 18.23 -6.40
CA ALA A 340 -14.26 17.09 -6.69
C ALA A 340 -13.40 17.36 -7.95
N GLY A 341 -12.08 17.20 -7.84
CA GLY A 341 -11.10 17.53 -8.87
C GLY A 341 -10.85 19.03 -9.09
N GLU A 342 -11.56 19.91 -8.36
CA GLU A 342 -11.40 21.35 -8.49
C GLU A 342 -10.16 21.85 -7.74
N SER A 343 -9.64 23.00 -8.17
CA SER A 343 -8.53 23.67 -7.51
C SER A 343 -8.78 25.17 -7.33
N GLN A 344 -8.32 25.72 -6.22
CA GLN A 344 -8.29 27.16 -5.96
C GLN A 344 -6.84 27.62 -5.76
N THR A 345 -6.48 28.75 -6.37
CA THR A 345 -5.16 29.35 -6.21
C THR A 345 -5.22 30.66 -5.43
N VAL A 346 -4.26 30.86 -4.52
CA VAL A 346 -4.03 32.10 -3.78
C VAL A 346 -2.64 32.63 -4.13
N GLU A 347 -2.56 33.83 -4.70
CA GLU A 347 -1.28 34.49 -4.98
C GLU A 347 -0.92 35.37 -3.78
N ILE A 348 0.28 35.19 -3.24
CA ILE A 348 0.82 35.92 -2.09
C ILE A 348 1.98 36.80 -2.56
N SER A 349 2.00 38.05 -2.10
CA SER A 349 3.09 39.00 -2.32
C SER A 349 3.70 39.41 -0.98
N VAL A 350 5.03 39.35 -0.90
CA VAL A 350 5.81 39.59 0.31
C VAL A 350 7.10 40.36 0.00
N ILE A 351 7.72 40.94 1.03
CA ILE A 351 9.03 41.60 0.95
C ILE A 351 10.06 40.75 1.72
N ALA A 352 11.18 40.46 1.06
CA ALA A 352 12.31 39.76 1.64
C ALA A 352 12.96 40.56 2.79
N PRO A 353 13.68 39.89 3.72
CA PRO A 353 14.45 40.56 4.76
C PRO A 353 15.37 41.65 4.21
N THR A 354 15.53 42.76 4.92
CA THR A 354 16.39 43.88 4.48
C THR A 354 17.84 43.78 4.97
N LEU A 355 18.11 42.91 5.94
CA LEU A 355 19.41 42.81 6.63
C LEU A 355 19.94 41.38 6.77
N LEU A 356 19.15 40.36 6.43
CA LEU A 356 19.50 38.96 6.65
C LEU A 356 19.45 38.18 5.34
N THR A 357 20.57 37.55 4.99
CA THR A 357 20.67 36.61 3.86
C THR A 357 20.49 35.17 4.34
N GLY A 358 20.20 34.27 3.41
CA GLY A 358 19.99 32.84 3.67
C GLY A 358 18.57 32.40 3.33
N SER A 359 18.27 31.14 3.62
CA SER A 359 16.98 30.53 3.28
C SER A 359 15.87 30.98 4.23
N ILE A 360 14.77 31.47 3.65
CA ILE A 360 13.49 31.69 4.32
C ILE A 360 12.51 30.59 3.92
N THR A 361 11.74 30.06 4.87
CA THR A 361 10.79 28.97 4.61
C THR A 361 9.40 29.35 5.10
N SER A 362 8.43 29.45 4.18
CA SER A 362 7.01 29.54 4.53
C SER A 362 6.41 28.16 4.76
N SER A 363 5.33 28.11 5.55
CA SER A 363 4.59 26.88 5.79
C SER A 363 3.10 27.12 5.61
N THR A 364 2.46 26.22 4.87
CA THR A 364 1.03 26.22 4.57
C THR A 364 0.38 24.96 5.08
N SER A 365 -0.84 25.08 5.58
CA SER A 365 -1.74 23.94 5.84
C SER A 365 -3.13 24.19 5.29
N VAL A 366 -3.80 23.14 4.83
CA VAL A 366 -5.21 23.21 4.43
C VAL A 366 -6.05 22.22 5.25
N SER A 367 -7.32 22.56 5.49
CA SER A 367 -8.28 21.73 6.22
C SER A 367 -9.71 21.99 5.74
N SER A 368 -10.65 21.12 6.10
CA SER A 368 -12.07 21.24 5.75
C SER A 368 -12.99 20.73 6.87
N GLN A 369 -14.30 20.98 6.71
CA GLN A 369 -15.34 20.35 7.52
C GLN A 369 -15.71 18.96 7.00
N THR A 370 -15.58 18.73 5.69
CA THR A 370 -15.63 17.37 5.12
C THR A 370 -14.40 16.61 5.59
N ASN A 371 -14.60 15.39 6.11
CA ASN A 371 -13.52 14.53 6.56
C ASN A 371 -12.56 14.24 5.40
N ASP A 372 -11.27 14.42 5.68
CA ASP A 372 -10.17 14.10 4.78
C ASP A 372 -9.25 13.08 5.47
N PRO A 373 -9.35 11.80 5.09
CA PRO A 373 -8.56 10.74 5.73
C PRO A 373 -7.09 10.74 5.35
N ASP A 374 -6.73 11.28 4.17
CA ASP A 374 -5.33 11.47 3.80
C ASP A 374 -4.86 12.86 4.20
N THR A 375 -4.31 12.97 5.40
CA THR A 375 -3.75 14.24 5.88
C THR A 375 -2.30 14.48 5.44
N THR A 376 -1.68 13.56 4.69
CA THR A 376 -0.22 13.60 4.41
C THR A 376 0.16 14.66 3.39
N ASN A 377 -0.77 15.04 2.51
CA ASN A 377 -0.63 16.04 1.46
C ASN A 377 -1.26 17.40 1.82
N ASN A 378 -1.75 17.55 3.06
CA ASN A 378 -2.38 18.76 3.59
C ASN A 378 -1.40 19.82 4.14
N LEU A 379 -0.10 19.59 3.96
CA LEU A 379 0.97 20.50 4.38
C LEU A 379 1.92 20.78 3.22
N ALA A 380 2.34 22.03 3.06
CA ALA A 380 3.38 22.43 2.13
C ALA A 380 4.35 23.42 2.78
N SER A 381 5.58 23.44 2.28
CA SER A 381 6.58 24.44 2.65
C SER A 381 7.34 24.90 1.42
N LEU A 382 7.65 26.19 1.37
CA LEU A 382 8.39 26.79 0.27
C LEU A 382 9.63 27.50 0.80
N SER A 383 10.79 27.10 0.28
CA SER A 383 12.08 27.69 0.63
C SER A 383 12.53 28.65 -0.47
N THR A 384 12.88 29.87 -0.09
CA THR A 384 13.43 30.89 -1.00
C THR A 384 14.75 31.39 -0.45
N GLU A 385 15.77 31.49 -1.30
CA GLU A 385 17.09 31.98 -0.88
C GLU A 385 17.15 33.51 -0.94
N VAL A 386 17.55 34.16 0.15
CA VAL A 386 17.74 35.62 0.19
C VAL A 386 19.21 35.94 -0.01
N THR A 387 19.50 36.70 -1.05
CA THR A 387 20.87 37.04 -1.48
C THR A 387 21.20 38.50 -1.21
N ALA A 388 22.47 38.75 -0.89
CA ALA A 388 22.98 40.12 -0.83
C ALA A 388 23.09 40.68 -2.25
N PRO A 389 22.92 42.01 -2.43
CA PRO A 389 23.20 42.64 -3.70
C PRO A 389 24.67 42.40 -4.08
N GLU A 390 24.91 42.14 -5.36
CA GLU A 390 26.26 42.05 -5.90
C GLU A 390 26.91 43.44 -5.86
N LEU A 391 28.05 43.56 -5.17
CA LEU A 391 28.78 44.82 -5.02
C LEU A 391 30.21 44.67 -5.56
N PRO A 392 30.79 45.74 -6.15
CA PRO A 392 32.21 45.77 -6.46
C PRO A 392 33.01 45.87 -5.15
N ASP A 393 34.17 45.21 -5.08
CA ASP A 393 35.08 45.28 -3.92
C ASP A 393 36.47 45.66 -4.41
N LEU A 394 36.81 46.95 -4.34
CA LEU A 394 38.08 47.46 -4.86
C LEU A 394 39.17 47.45 -3.79
N ALA A 395 40.23 46.69 -4.05
CA ALA A 395 41.47 46.69 -3.27
C ALA A 395 42.61 47.36 -4.05
N ILE A 396 43.52 48.02 -3.33
CA ILE A 396 44.73 48.63 -3.91
C ILE A 396 45.95 48.07 -3.18
N THR A 397 46.92 47.56 -3.94
CA THR A 397 48.23 47.18 -3.41
C THR A 397 49.32 48.06 -4.01
N ARG A 398 50.30 48.42 -3.20
CA ARG A 398 51.49 49.18 -3.62
C ARG A 398 52.70 48.28 -3.56
N THR A 399 53.39 48.14 -4.68
CA THR A 399 54.65 47.40 -4.76
C THR A 399 55.77 48.34 -5.14
N ASP A 400 56.68 48.52 -4.20
CA ASP A 400 57.83 49.39 -4.31
C ASP A 400 58.97 48.67 -5.08
N SER A 401 59.55 49.31 -6.12
CA SER A 401 60.54 48.65 -6.98
C SER A 401 61.92 48.49 -6.33
N SER A 402 62.19 49.23 -5.25
CA SER A 402 63.47 49.25 -4.55
C SER A 402 63.31 49.77 -3.12
N GLY A 403 64.21 49.32 -2.23
CA GLY A 403 64.33 49.87 -0.87
C GLY A 403 64.90 51.30 -0.85
N ALA A 404 65.37 51.76 0.31
CA ALA A 404 65.79 53.14 0.59
C ALA A 404 66.35 53.92 -0.62
N VAL A 405 65.67 55.01 -0.97
CA VAL A 405 65.97 55.85 -2.14
C VAL A 405 66.89 56.99 -1.76
N ASN A 406 67.92 57.24 -2.57
CA ASN A 406 68.83 58.37 -2.39
C ASN A 406 68.21 59.69 -2.89
N LEU A 407 68.64 60.82 -2.33
CA LEU A 407 68.18 62.13 -2.78
C LEU A 407 68.51 62.35 -4.27
N LYS A 408 67.53 62.85 -5.03
CA LYS A 408 67.60 63.18 -6.47
C LYS A 408 67.76 61.98 -7.42
N THR A 409 67.56 60.75 -6.94
CA THR A 409 67.47 59.58 -7.83
C THR A 409 66.02 59.24 -8.14
N PRO A 410 65.67 58.83 -9.38
CA PRO A 410 64.33 58.39 -9.71
C PRO A 410 63.97 57.12 -8.91
N TYR A 411 62.71 57.02 -8.53
CA TYR A 411 62.15 55.88 -7.83
C TYR A 411 60.83 55.50 -8.49
N SER A 412 60.55 54.20 -8.62
CA SER A 412 59.30 53.70 -9.18
C SER A 412 58.58 52.78 -8.21
N TYR A 413 57.26 52.77 -8.30
CA TYR A 413 56.39 51.84 -7.61
C TYR A 413 55.19 51.54 -8.52
N THR A 414 54.54 50.42 -8.25
CA THR A 414 53.34 49.99 -8.96
C THR A 414 52.17 50.02 -8.00
N LEU A 415 51.06 50.64 -8.43
CA LEU A 415 49.76 50.50 -7.78
C LEU A 415 48.95 49.49 -8.58
N THR A 416 48.50 48.43 -7.93
CA THR A 416 47.61 47.42 -8.53
C THR A 416 46.24 47.57 -7.90
N VAL A 417 45.25 47.92 -8.73
CA VAL A 417 43.83 47.91 -8.35
C VAL A 417 43.26 46.54 -8.69
N THR A 418 42.57 45.91 -7.76
CA THR A 418 41.90 44.62 -7.94
C THR A 418 40.45 44.77 -7.54
N ASN A 419 39.52 44.32 -8.39
CA ASN A 419 38.12 44.17 -8.01
C ASN A 419 37.92 42.73 -7.52
N ASN A 420 37.79 42.53 -6.22
CA ASN A 420 37.47 41.24 -5.61
C ASN A 420 35.96 40.99 -5.54
N GLY A 421 35.15 41.95 -6.00
CA GLY A 421 33.69 41.89 -5.97
C GLY A 421 33.12 41.09 -7.14
N SER A 422 31.86 40.70 -7.04
CA SER A 422 31.20 39.87 -8.06
C SER A 422 30.74 40.65 -9.29
N VAL A 423 30.69 41.99 -9.22
CA VAL A 423 30.29 42.87 -10.33
C VAL A 423 31.40 43.84 -10.73
N ALA A 424 31.41 44.24 -11.99
CA ALA A 424 32.34 45.23 -12.52
C ALA A 424 32.15 46.59 -11.84
N ALA A 425 33.25 47.20 -11.39
CA ALA A 425 33.26 48.56 -10.89
C ALA A 425 33.29 49.55 -12.06
N THR A 426 32.37 50.51 -12.10
CA THR A 426 32.33 51.55 -13.14
C THR A 426 32.93 52.87 -12.63
N GLU A 427 33.45 53.68 -13.55
CA GLU A 427 34.01 55.01 -13.26
C GLU A 427 35.07 55.04 -12.14
N VAL A 428 35.91 54.01 -12.07
CA VAL A 428 36.91 53.90 -11.01
C VAL A 428 37.98 54.98 -11.19
N VAL A 429 38.22 55.77 -10.13
CA VAL A 429 39.26 56.80 -10.10
C VAL A 429 40.32 56.43 -9.07
N LEU A 430 41.56 56.26 -9.54
CA LEU A 430 42.73 56.09 -8.68
C LEU A 430 43.35 57.45 -8.40
N THR A 431 43.35 57.87 -7.14
CA THR A 431 44.01 59.09 -6.67
C THR A 431 45.21 58.74 -5.81
N GLU A 432 46.39 59.19 -6.21
CA GLU A 432 47.60 59.06 -5.40
C GLU A 432 48.04 60.44 -4.91
N ARG A 433 48.28 60.55 -3.60
CA ARG A 433 48.81 61.77 -3.00
C ARG A 433 50.31 61.66 -2.85
N LEU A 434 51.03 62.59 -3.48
CA LEU A 434 52.48 62.65 -3.39
C LEU A 434 52.92 63.75 -2.43
N PRO A 435 54.01 63.55 -1.68
CA PRO A 435 54.65 64.64 -0.94
C PRO A 435 55.02 65.78 -1.89
N SER A 436 54.91 67.03 -1.43
CA SER A 436 55.26 68.23 -2.22
C SER A 436 56.73 68.30 -2.66
N THR A 437 57.59 67.43 -2.12
CA THR A 437 59.01 67.31 -2.45
C THR A 437 59.32 66.29 -3.54
N VAL A 438 58.30 65.66 -4.15
CA VAL A 438 58.44 64.63 -5.18
C VAL A 438 57.82 65.10 -6.47
N ASP A 439 58.61 65.11 -7.55
CA ASP A 439 58.14 65.35 -8.91
C ASP A 439 57.83 64.04 -9.62
N VAL A 440 56.70 63.98 -10.33
CA VAL A 440 56.33 62.82 -11.16
C VAL A 440 57.08 62.90 -12.49
N ILE A 441 57.98 61.95 -12.74
CA ILE A 441 58.74 61.88 -13.99
C ILE A 441 57.91 61.24 -15.11
N SER A 442 57.21 60.14 -14.80
CA SER A 442 56.38 59.41 -15.76
C SER A 442 55.39 58.50 -15.04
N ALA A 443 54.22 58.28 -15.64
CA ALA A 443 53.26 57.27 -15.22
C ALA A 443 52.78 56.47 -16.44
N THR A 444 52.60 55.16 -16.28
CA THR A 444 52.11 54.26 -17.33
C THR A 444 51.00 53.38 -16.77
N THR A 445 50.00 53.07 -17.58
CA THR A 445 48.91 52.14 -17.24
C THR A 445 48.91 50.95 -18.22
N ASN A 446 48.45 49.79 -17.75
CA ASN A 446 48.26 48.59 -18.56
C ASN A 446 46.83 48.48 -19.12
N ILE A 447 45.97 49.48 -18.91
CA ILE A 447 44.57 49.48 -19.37
C ILE A 447 44.50 49.96 -20.84
N PRO A 448 43.98 49.15 -21.78
CA PRO A 448 43.92 49.51 -23.21
C PRO A 448 43.06 50.74 -23.47
N GLY A 449 43.58 51.69 -24.26
CA GLY A 449 42.82 52.88 -24.71
C GLY A 449 42.85 54.08 -23.74
N LEU A 450 43.37 53.91 -22.52
CA LEU A 450 43.63 55.00 -21.58
C LEU A 450 45.04 55.55 -21.79
N GLN A 451 45.17 56.72 -22.43
CA GLN A 451 46.39 57.51 -22.30
C GLN A 451 46.38 58.12 -20.89
N PRO A 452 47.36 57.83 -20.01
CA PRO A 452 47.43 58.50 -18.73
C PRO A 452 47.63 59.98 -19.05
N ASN A 453 46.61 60.80 -18.77
CA ASN A 453 46.78 62.24 -18.91
C ASN A 453 47.93 62.62 -17.98
N PRO A 454 49.02 63.23 -18.47
CA PRO A 454 50.18 63.56 -17.65
C PRO A 454 49.73 64.66 -16.70
N VAL A 455 49.21 64.24 -15.55
CA VAL A 455 49.02 65.00 -14.33
C VAL A 455 48.21 66.29 -14.55
N ASP A 456 46.91 66.25 -14.27
CA ASP A 456 46.24 67.46 -13.81
C ASP A 456 46.81 67.76 -12.41
N ILE A 457 47.99 68.40 -12.36
CA ILE A 457 48.58 68.89 -11.11
C ILE A 457 47.66 70.02 -10.65
N ILE A 458 46.64 69.68 -9.88
CA ILE A 458 45.83 70.69 -9.18
C ILE A 458 46.69 71.20 -8.01
N GLY A 459 47.71 72.02 -8.29
CA GLY A 459 48.43 72.93 -7.38
C GLY A 459 48.90 72.46 -5.98
N ASN A 460 48.66 71.21 -5.57
CA ASN A 460 48.65 70.79 -4.16
C ASN A 460 49.12 69.33 -3.94
N GLY A 461 49.81 68.69 -4.90
CA GLY A 461 50.46 67.38 -4.68
C GLY A 461 49.59 66.13 -4.89
N TYR A 462 48.58 66.17 -5.74
CA TYR A 462 47.76 65.00 -6.10
C TYR A 462 47.96 64.61 -7.57
N SER A 463 47.94 63.30 -7.86
CA SER A 463 47.85 62.73 -9.20
C SER A 463 46.56 61.91 -9.32
N ASN A 464 45.66 62.29 -10.21
CA ASN A 464 44.40 61.59 -10.46
C ASN A 464 44.48 60.82 -11.79
N CYS A 465 44.10 59.54 -11.79
CA CYS A 465 43.97 58.73 -12.99
C CYS A 465 42.58 58.08 -13.01
N ASN A 466 41.75 58.45 -14.00
CA ASN A 466 40.52 57.72 -14.28
C ASN A 466 40.90 56.41 -14.97
N ILE A 467 40.58 55.27 -14.36
CA ILE A 467 40.93 53.95 -14.88
C ILE A 467 39.74 53.22 -15.52
N GLY A 468 38.59 53.89 -15.67
CA GLY A 468 37.44 53.41 -16.43
C GLY A 468 36.67 52.30 -15.73
N ASN A 469 36.07 51.40 -16.53
CA ASN A 469 35.35 50.24 -16.03
C ASN A 469 36.32 49.10 -15.76
N TYR A 470 36.26 48.53 -14.55
CA TYR A 470 37.13 47.45 -14.10
C TYR A 470 36.32 46.15 -13.97
N PRO A 471 36.61 45.11 -14.77
CA PRO A 471 35.89 43.83 -14.69
C PRO A 471 36.14 43.12 -13.34
N SER A 472 35.26 42.19 -12.99
CA SER A 472 35.44 41.27 -11.86
C SER A 472 36.54 40.24 -12.09
#